data_AF-A0A0E0HQS0-F1
#
_entry.id   AF-A0A0E0HQS0-F1
#
_cell.length_a   1.000
_cell.length_b   1.000
_cell.length_c   1.000
_cell.angle_alpha   90.00
_cell.angle_beta   90.00
_cell.angle_gamma   90.00
#
_symmetry.space_group_name_H-M   'P 1'
#
loop_
_entity.id
_entity.type
_entity.pdbx_description
1 polymer ?
#
loop_
_entity_poly.entity_id
_entity_poly.type
_entity_poly.pdbx_seq_one_letter_code
_entity_poly.pdbx_strand_id
1 'polypeptide(L)'
;MDPSYPPSATARRAAAIARHLAGLSPRDAAAVAAALEPSACLSYAPPESSEPAPAFSPLELRSLLDRHHLRERDWAFRAMEESPLFCQRRSGGKVFVSPDYNEGKEGQREATMRRVGYLARRGVFRGWLTEPGPDAELRKLALLECLGMYDHSLAIKIGVHFFLCCSTAAGVGSFIHTEGDAEAELRRIALLDCIGVYDHSLAIKIGVHFFLWGSAIKFLGTKRHHDKWLSDTENYVIKGCFSMTELGHGSNVRGIETVATYDIKTREFVINTPCESAQKYWIGGAANHATHTIVFAQLHINGRNEGVHAFVAQIRDEHENVMPNIQIADCGHKIGLNGVDNGRIWFNNIRVPRENLLNLVADVLPDGQYVSTIDDPDQRFAAFLSPLTLGRVNIAVNAVYISKEICASFH
;
A
#
# COMPACT_ATOMS: atom_id res chain seq x y z
N MET A 1 -47.15 -23.64 -2.96
CA MET A 1 -46.63 -22.98 -4.16
C MET A 1 -46.80 -23.92 -5.34
N ASP A 2 -47.24 -23.40 -6.48
CA ASP A 2 -47.37 -24.15 -7.74
C ASP A 2 -45.96 -24.63 -8.22
N PRO A 3 -45.73 -25.93 -8.45
CA PRO A 3 -44.44 -26.47 -8.89
C PRO A 3 -44.04 -26.08 -10.32
N SER A 4 -44.87 -25.32 -11.05
CA SER A 4 -44.61 -24.85 -12.42
C SER A 4 -43.68 -23.63 -12.51
N TYR A 5 -43.38 -22.94 -11.42
CA TYR A 5 -42.48 -21.78 -11.40
C TYR A 5 -41.04 -22.16 -11.01
N PRO A 6 -40.03 -21.73 -11.78
CA PRO A 6 -38.63 -21.99 -11.43
C PRO A 6 -38.28 -21.33 -10.09
N PRO A 7 -37.50 -21.99 -9.21
CA PRO A 7 -37.16 -21.46 -7.90
C PRO A 7 -36.43 -20.11 -8.04
N SER A 8 -36.76 -19.18 -7.14
CA SER A 8 -36.14 -17.85 -7.10
C SER A 8 -34.61 -17.96 -7.02
N ALA A 9 -33.89 -16.95 -7.51
CA ALA A 9 -32.43 -16.95 -7.47
C ALA A 9 -31.89 -17.14 -6.04
N THR A 10 -32.59 -16.60 -5.06
CA THR A 10 -32.32 -16.76 -3.62
C THR A 10 -32.48 -18.20 -3.16
N ALA A 11 -33.58 -18.87 -3.54
CA ALA A 11 -33.81 -20.28 -3.19
C ALA A 11 -32.74 -21.21 -3.80
N ARG A 12 -32.28 -20.92 -5.03
CA ARG A 12 -31.18 -21.68 -5.66
C ARG A 12 -29.85 -21.52 -4.94
N ARG A 13 -29.50 -20.31 -4.50
CA ARG A 13 -28.28 -20.04 -3.73
C ARG A 13 -28.33 -20.69 -2.35
N ALA A 14 -29.46 -20.59 -1.65
CA ALA A 14 -29.66 -21.23 -0.35
C ALA A 14 -29.54 -22.75 -0.44
N ALA A 15 -30.10 -23.39 -1.48
CA ALA A 15 -29.95 -24.82 -1.71
C ALA A 15 -28.48 -25.23 -1.96
N ALA A 16 -27.71 -24.42 -2.68
CA ALA A 16 -26.30 -24.70 -2.95
C ALA A 16 -25.45 -24.61 -1.67
N ILE A 17 -25.69 -23.59 -0.84
CA ILE A 17 -24.99 -23.39 0.44
C ILE A 17 -25.37 -24.49 1.43
N ALA A 18 -26.66 -24.82 1.57
CA ALA A 18 -27.12 -25.92 2.43
C ALA A 18 -26.50 -27.27 2.05
N ARG A 19 -26.35 -27.52 0.74
CA ARG A 19 -25.65 -28.70 0.22
C ARG A 19 -24.18 -28.74 0.66
N HIS A 20 -23.49 -27.60 0.60
CA HIS A 20 -22.08 -27.51 0.98
C HIS A 20 -21.86 -27.60 2.49
N LEU A 21 -22.68 -26.93 3.29
CA LEU A 21 -22.52 -26.87 4.74
C LEU A 21 -22.98 -28.13 5.46
N ALA A 22 -24.05 -28.77 4.97
CA ALA A 22 -24.67 -29.92 5.63
C ALA A 22 -24.52 -31.24 4.86
N GLY A 23 -23.79 -31.26 3.73
CA GLY A 23 -23.54 -32.47 2.94
C GLY A 23 -24.80 -33.12 2.34
N LEU A 24 -25.88 -32.34 2.17
CA LEU A 24 -27.20 -32.85 1.78
C LEU A 24 -27.25 -33.34 0.33
N SER A 25 -28.16 -34.27 0.03
CA SER A 25 -28.43 -34.66 -1.35
C SER A 25 -29.09 -33.50 -2.13
N PRO A 26 -29.01 -33.47 -3.47
CA PRO A 26 -29.65 -32.41 -4.27
C PRO A 26 -31.14 -32.24 -4.01
N ARG A 27 -31.84 -33.35 -3.72
CA ARG A 27 -33.28 -33.37 -3.46
C ARG A 27 -33.60 -32.82 -2.06
N ASP A 28 -32.82 -33.20 -1.06
CA ASP A 28 -33.03 -32.75 0.33
C ASP A 28 -32.66 -31.26 0.47
N ALA A 29 -31.60 -30.82 -0.20
CA ALA A 29 -31.23 -29.40 -0.25
C ALA A 29 -32.32 -28.53 -0.91
N ALA A 30 -33.00 -29.05 -1.94
CA ALA A 30 -34.11 -28.37 -2.58
C ALA A 30 -35.35 -28.29 -1.67
N ALA A 31 -35.64 -29.33 -0.90
CA ALA A 31 -36.72 -29.34 0.09
C ALA A 31 -36.46 -28.36 1.24
N VAL A 32 -35.23 -28.30 1.76
CA VAL A 32 -34.83 -27.32 2.78
C VAL A 32 -34.95 -25.90 2.24
N ALA A 33 -34.47 -25.63 1.04
CA ALA A 33 -34.56 -24.30 0.44
C ALA A 33 -36.01 -23.87 0.14
N ALA A 34 -36.89 -24.82 -0.19
CA ALA A 34 -38.32 -24.56 -0.37
C ALA A 34 -39.07 -24.30 0.94
N ALA A 35 -38.51 -24.71 2.08
CA ALA A 35 -39.05 -24.45 3.42
C ALA A 35 -38.48 -23.16 4.07
N LEU A 36 -37.54 -22.49 3.41
CA LEU A 36 -37.03 -21.19 3.86
C LEU A 36 -38.01 -20.09 3.47
N GLU A 37 -38.69 -19.51 4.46
CA GLU A 37 -39.47 -18.29 4.30
C GLU A 37 -38.57 -17.06 4.52
N PRO A 38 -38.72 -15.97 3.75
CA PRO A 38 -38.07 -14.70 4.04
C PRO A 38 -38.47 -14.23 5.45
N SER A 39 -37.51 -14.09 6.35
CA SER A 39 -37.80 -13.51 7.67
C SER A 39 -38.22 -12.06 7.50
N ALA A 40 -39.34 -11.66 8.10
CA ALA A 40 -39.78 -10.26 8.13
C ALA A 40 -38.72 -9.32 8.75
N CYS A 41 -37.85 -9.87 9.61
CA CYS A 41 -36.72 -9.16 10.23
C CYS A 41 -35.58 -8.86 9.24
N LEU A 42 -35.66 -9.36 8.00
CA LEU A 42 -34.68 -9.14 6.92
C LEU A 42 -35.25 -8.27 5.78
N SER A 43 -36.44 -7.69 5.96
CA SER A 43 -36.92 -6.62 5.08
C SER A 43 -36.07 -5.38 5.34
N TYR A 44 -34.96 -5.26 4.61
CA TYR A 44 -34.18 -4.03 4.57
C TYR A 44 -35.09 -2.90 4.06
N ALA A 45 -35.48 -2.02 4.98
CA ALA A 45 -35.99 -0.72 4.63
C ALA A 45 -34.76 0.19 4.53
N PRO A 46 -34.53 0.87 3.39
CA PRO A 46 -33.41 1.80 3.28
C PRO A 46 -33.52 2.84 4.41
N PRO A 47 -32.44 3.21 5.09
CA PRO A 47 -32.47 4.20 6.18
C PRO A 47 -33.25 5.46 5.79
N GLU A 48 -33.19 5.88 4.52
CA GLU A 48 -33.94 7.03 4.02
C GLU A 48 -35.47 6.89 4.05
N SER A 49 -35.99 5.67 4.24
CA SER A 49 -37.42 5.39 4.37
C SER A 49 -37.91 5.40 5.82
N SER A 50 -37.00 5.29 6.80
CA SER A 50 -37.33 5.17 8.23
C SER A 50 -36.67 6.23 9.12
N GLU A 51 -35.55 6.80 8.69
CA GLU A 51 -34.81 7.81 9.42
C GLU A 51 -35.33 9.23 9.09
N PRO A 52 -35.39 10.12 10.09
CA PRO A 52 -35.69 11.53 9.84
C PRO A 52 -34.62 12.18 8.96
N ALA A 53 -35.00 13.26 8.28
CA ALA A 53 -34.05 14.04 7.50
C ALA A 53 -32.84 14.44 8.37
N PRO A 54 -31.61 14.38 7.82
CA PRO A 54 -30.41 14.66 8.58
C PRO A 54 -30.43 16.08 9.14
N ALA A 55 -29.95 16.25 10.38
CA ALA A 55 -29.88 17.54 11.06
C ALA A 55 -28.85 18.51 10.44
N PHE A 56 -28.06 18.04 9.48
CA PHE A 56 -27.04 18.79 8.76
C PHE A 56 -27.18 18.54 7.26
N SER A 57 -26.63 19.43 6.44
CA SER A 57 -26.60 19.26 4.98
C SER A 57 -25.62 18.14 4.58
N PRO A 58 -26.07 17.05 3.93
CA PRO A 58 -25.18 16.02 3.42
C PRO A 58 -24.16 16.56 2.40
N LEU A 59 -24.52 17.62 1.68
CA LEU A 59 -23.62 18.28 0.72
C LEU A 59 -22.46 19.00 1.41
N GLU A 60 -22.72 19.64 2.56
CA GLU A 60 -21.67 20.29 3.36
C GLU A 60 -20.76 19.25 4.00
N LEU A 61 -21.32 18.16 4.54
CA LEU A 61 -20.53 17.04 5.05
C LEU A 61 -19.67 16.42 3.94
N ARG A 62 -20.22 16.25 2.74
CA ARG A 62 -19.47 15.75 1.58
C ARG A 62 -18.32 16.68 1.20
N SER A 63 -18.56 17.99 1.18
CA SER A 63 -17.52 18.99 0.91
C SER A 63 -16.37 18.89 1.92
N LEU A 64 -16.69 18.66 3.19
CA LEU A 64 -15.70 18.48 4.24
C LEU A 64 -14.89 17.17 4.09
N LEU A 65 -15.57 16.06 3.76
CA LEU A 65 -14.97 14.72 3.70
C LEU A 65 -14.14 14.46 2.44
N ASP A 66 -14.50 15.06 1.31
CA ASP A 66 -13.83 14.81 0.03
C ASP A 66 -12.93 15.98 -0.40
N ARG A 67 -13.15 17.18 0.15
CA ARG A 67 -12.35 18.42 0.06
C ARG A 67 -12.08 19.02 -1.33
N HIS A 68 -11.88 18.21 -2.37
CA HIS A 68 -11.48 18.65 -3.70
C HIS A 68 -12.30 17.96 -4.79
N HIS A 69 -12.46 18.66 -5.92
CA HIS A 69 -12.99 18.10 -7.16
C HIS A 69 -14.38 17.43 -7.03
N LEU A 70 -15.23 17.97 -6.15
CA LEU A 70 -16.58 17.43 -5.87
C LEU A 70 -17.43 17.35 -7.14
N ARG A 71 -17.32 18.35 -8.02
CA ARG A 71 -18.09 18.41 -9.26
C ARG A 71 -17.69 17.28 -10.22
N GLU A 72 -16.39 17.02 -10.30
CA GLU A 72 -15.82 15.96 -11.13
C GLU A 72 -16.18 14.59 -10.58
N ARG A 73 -16.19 14.43 -9.25
CA ARG A 73 -16.66 13.21 -8.56
C ARG A 73 -18.14 12.94 -8.85
N ASP A 74 -19.01 13.94 -8.66
CA ASP A 74 -20.45 13.85 -8.95
C ASP A 74 -20.71 13.56 -10.42
N TRP A 75 -19.89 14.12 -11.29
CA TRP A 75 -19.98 13.89 -12.73
C TRP A 75 -19.58 12.47 -13.12
N ALA A 76 -18.51 11.91 -12.51
CA ALA A 76 -18.10 10.54 -12.75
C ALA A 76 -19.16 9.53 -12.30
N PHE A 77 -19.75 9.73 -11.11
CA PHE A 77 -20.87 8.90 -10.65
C PHE A 77 -22.08 8.98 -11.56
N ARG A 78 -22.50 10.19 -11.95
CA ARG A 78 -23.60 10.37 -12.93
C ARG A 78 -23.32 9.69 -14.26
N ALA A 79 -22.08 9.76 -14.76
CA ALA A 79 -21.72 9.06 -15.99
C ALA A 79 -21.93 7.54 -15.87
N MET A 80 -21.60 6.94 -14.73
CA MET A 80 -21.86 5.52 -14.47
C MET A 80 -23.36 5.23 -14.33
N GLU A 81 -24.09 6.04 -13.56
CA GLU A 81 -25.54 5.94 -13.34
C GLU A 81 -26.36 6.09 -14.61
N GLU A 82 -25.85 6.75 -15.66
CA GLU A 82 -26.54 6.92 -16.95
C GLU A 82 -26.45 5.70 -17.86
N SER A 83 -25.56 4.73 -17.59
CA SER A 83 -25.33 3.59 -18.48
C SER A 83 -25.66 2.22 -17.86
N PRO A 84 -26.41 1.36 -18.58
CA PRO A 84 -26.71 0.00 -18.10
C PRO A 84 -25.46 -0.88 -17.98
N LEU A 85 -24.31 -0.47 -18.55
CA LEU A 85 -23.02 -1.15 -18.40
C LEU A 85 -22.56 -1.24 -16.94
N PHE A 86 -23.09 -0.37 -16.07
CA PHE A 86 -22.75 -0.30 -14.65
C PHE A 86 -23.80 -0.99 -13.76
N CYS A 87 -24.62 -1.87 -14.36
CA CYS A 87 -25.63 -2.71 -13.69
C CYS A 87 -26.53 -1.91 -12.74
N GLN A 88 -27.21 -0.91 -13.31
CA GLN A 88 -28.11 -0.02 -12.58
C GLN A 88 -29.19 -0.77 -11.80
N ARG A 89 -29.43 -0.35 -10.56
CA ARG A 89 -30.56 -0.76 -9.72
C ARG A 89 -31.33 0.49 -9.31
N ARG A 90 -32.65 0.45 -9.41
CA ARG A 90 -33.52 1.57 -9.01
C ARG A 90 -34.24 1.20 -7.73
N SER A 91 -34.08 1.99 -6.69
CA SER A 91 -34.77 1.83 -5.41
C SER A 91 -35.02 3.19 -4.78
N GLY A 92 -36.23 3.42 -4.25
CA GLY A 92 -36.58 4.68 -3.56
C GLY A 92 -36.39 5.96 -4.39
N GLY A 93 -36.55 5.90 -5.71
CA GLY A 93 -36.33 7.05 -6.60
C GLY A 93 -34.85 7.37 -6.91
N LYS A 94 -33.91 6.59 -6.37
CA LYS A 94 -32.47 6.70 -6.63
C LYS A 94 -32.00 5.62 -7.61
N VAL A 95 -30.90 5.91 -8.32
CA VAL A 95 -30.19 4.94 -9.16
C VAL A 95 -28.91 4.55 -8.43
N PHE A 96 -28.69 3.27 -8.25
CA PHE A 96 -27.47 2.69 -7.70
C PHE A 96 -26.77 1.93 -8.81
N VAL A 97 -25.44 1.88 -8.77
CA VAL A 97 -24.63 1.10 -9.70
C VAL A 97 -23.72 0.20 -8.88
N SER A 98 -23.62 -1.07 -9.28
CA SER A 98 -22.65 -2.00 -8.69
C SER A 98 -22.17 -3.00 -9.73
N PRO A 99 -21.01 -3.65 -9.55
CA PRO A 99 -20.57 -4.70 -10.46
C PRO A 99 -21.44 -5.94 -10.30
N ASP A 100 -21.78 -6.62 -11.40
CA ASP A 100 -22.40 -7.94 -11.30
C ASP A 100 -21.35 -9.02 -11.05
N TYR A 101 -21.07 -9.32 -9.78
CA TYR A 101 -20.09 -10.36 -9.40
C TYR A 101 -20.50 -11.80 -9.75
N ASN A 102 -21.64 -12.02 -10.42
CA ASN A 102 -22.07 -13.36 -10.83
C ASN A 102 -21.56 -13.77 -12.22
N GLU A 103 -21.00 -12.83 -13.01
CA GLU A 103 -20.40 -13.19 -14.29
C GLU A 103 -19.08 -13.94 -14.11
N GLY A 104 -18.82 -14.90 -15.01
CA GLY A 104 -17.54 -15.58 -15.08
C GLY A 104 -16.39 -14.63 -15.47
N LYS A 105 -15.14 -15.06 -15.19
CA LYS A 105 -13.92 -14.27 -15.40
C LYS A 105 -13.82 -13.57 -16.77
N GLU A 106 -14.16 -14.27 -17.86
CA GLU A 106 -14.07 -13.67 -19.22
C GLU A 106 -15.18 -12.63 -19.48
N GLY A 107 -16.38 -12.83 -18.92
CA GLY A 107 -17.48 -11.86 -18.99
C GLY A 107 -17.12 -10.56 -18.27
N GLN A 108 -16.58 -10.66 -17.05
CA GLN A 108 -16.07 -9.51 -16.30
C GLN A 108 -15.03 -8.73 -17.10
N ARG A 109 -14.06 -9.42 -17.72
CA ARG A 109 -13.01 -8.77 -18.51
C ARG A 109 -13.57 -7.97 -19.68
N GLU A 110 -14.55 -8.53 -20.39
CA GLU A 110 -15.23 -7.86 -21.50
C GLU A 110 -16.06 -6.67 -21.00
N ALA A 111 -16.84 -6.87 -19.93
CA ALA A 111 -17.65 -5.82 -19.30
C ALA A 111 -16.78 -4.64 -18.84
N THR A 112 -15.66 -4.90 -18.15
CA THR A 112 -14.69 -3.88 -17.74
C THR A 112 -14.18 -3.07 -18.95
N MET A 113 -13.83 -3.73 -20.06
CA MET A 113 -13.38 -3.00 -21.26
C MET A 113 -14.48 -2.15 -21.90
N ARG A 114 -15.72 -2.64 -21.91
CA ARG A 114 -16.87 -1.86 -22.40
C ARG A 114 -17.13 -0.64 -21.52
N ARG A 115 -17.00 -0.77 -20.19
CA ARG A 115 -17.08 0.33 -19.22
C ARG A 115 -15.97 1.37 -19.46
N VAL A 116 -14.72 0.94 -19.61
CA VAL A 116 -13.58 1.83 -19.95
C VAL A 116 -13.88 2.60 -21.24
N GLY A 117 -14.30 1.92 -22.31
CA GLY A 117 -14.61 2.57 -23.58
C GLY A 117 -15.75 3.58 -23.47
N TYR A 118 -16.77 3.30 -22.65
CA TYR A 118 -17.84 4.24 -22.36
C TYR A 118 -17.36 5.48 -21.60
N LEU A 119 -16.59 5.30 -20.51
CA LEU A 119 -16.04 6.40 -19.72
C LEU A 119 -15.10 7.28 -20.56
N ALA A 120 -14.32 6.67 -21.45
CA ALA A 120 -13.47 7.38 -22.40
C ALA A 120 -14.27 8.29 -23.33
N ARG A 121 -15.38 7.79 -23.91
CA ARG A 121 -16.28 8.59 -24.76
C ARG A 121 -16.98 9.71 -24.00
N ARG A 122 -17.24 9.52 -22.71
CA ARG A 122 -17.75 10.57 -21.82
C ARG A 122 -16.69 11.62 -21.47
N GLY A 123 -15.41 11.37 -21.79
CA GLY A 123 -14.32 12.30 -21.53
C GLY A 123 -13.71 12.17 -20.14
N VAL A 124 -13.97 11.06 -19.43
CA VAL A 124 -13.48 10.86 -18.05
C VAL A 124 -11.96 10.94 -17.98
N PHE A 125 -11.29 10.43 -19.01
CA PHE A 125 -9.83 10.37 -19.09
C PHE A 125 -9.19 11.60 -19.76
N ARG A 126 -9.96 12.68 -20.00
CA ARG A 126 -9.42 13.89 -20.64
C ARG A 126 -8.32 14.50 -19.76
N GLY A 127 -7.16 14.75 -20.36
CA GLY A 127 -6.00 15.32 -19.66
C GLY A 127 -5.25 14.35 -18.75
N TRP A 128 -5.68 13.08 -18.63
CA TRP A 128 -5.01 12.13 -17.73
C TRP A 128 -3.54 11.91 -18.07
N LEU A 129 -3.23 11.87 -19.37
CA LEU A 129 -1.86 11.68 -19.87
C LEU A 129 -1.12 12.98 -20.20
N THR A 130 -1.85 14.05 -20.52
CA THR A 130 -1.28 15.24 -21.18
C THR A 130 -1.35 16.51 -20.34
N GLU A 131 -2.20 16.56 -19.32
CA GLU A 131 -2.37 17.74 -18.47
C GLU A 131 -1.41 17.62 -17.28
N PRO A 132 -0.42 18.52 -17.18
CA PRO A 132 0.51 18.56 -16.06
C PRO A 132 -0.08 19.36 -14.89
N GLY A 133 0.56 19.25 -13.74
CA GLY A 133 0.32 20.08 -12.58
C GLY A 133 -0.47 19.39 -11.46
N PRO A 134 -0.31 19.86 -10.21
CA PRO A 134 -0.94 19.26 -9.03
C PRO A 134 -2.48 19.18 -9.09
N ASP A 135 -3.13 20.19 -9.69
CA ASP A 135 -4.59 20.20 -9.82
C ASP A 135 -5.08 19.06 -10.72
N ALA A 136 -4.39 18.83 -11.85
CA ALA A 136 -4.68 17.72 -12.74
C ALA A 136 -4.50 16.36 -12.04
N GLU A 137 -3.48 16.20 -11.18
CA GLU A 137 -3.30 14.98 -10.38
C GLU A 137 -4.39 14.78 -9.34
N LEU A 138 -4.78 15.84 -8.63
CA LEU A 138 -5.89 15.81 -7.68
C LEU A 138 -7.22 15.48 -8.37
N ARG A 139 -7.41 15.94 -9.61
CA ARG A 139 -8.57 15.56 -10.43
C ARG A 139 -8.54 14.08 -10.81
N LYS A 140 -7.39 13.56 -11.25
CA LYS A 140 -7.24 12.13 -11.61
C LYS A 140 -7.49 11.25 -10.39
N LEU A 141 -6.91 11.61 -9.23
CA LEU A 141 -7.18 11.00 -7.92
C LEU A 141 -8.68 10.93 -7.62
N ALA A 142 -9.36 12.08 -7.70
CA ALA A 142 -10.78 12.17 -7.40
C ALA A 142 -11.65 11.27 -8.30
N LEU A 143 -11.35 11.24 -9.60
CA LEU A 143 -12.06 10.38 -10.56
C LEU A 143 -11.77 8.90 -10.34
N LEU A 144 -10.52 8.56 -10.02
CA LEU A 144 -10.09 7.20 -9.79
C LEU A 144 -10.68 6.63 -8.50
N GLU A 145 -10.79 7.43 -7.45
CA GLU A 145 -11.54 7.09 -6.24
C GLU A 145 -13.01 6.79 -6.56
N CYS A 146 -13.67 7.58 -7.43
CA CYS A 146 -15.03 7.28 -7.87
C CYS A 146 -15.16 5.94 -8.58
N LEU A 147 -14.19 5.60 -9.43
CA LEU A 147 -14.16 4.31 -10.13
C LEU A 147 -13.85 3.15 -9.18
N GLY A 148 -12.97 3.37 -8.19
CA GLY A 148 -12.61 2.40 -7.15
C GLY A 148 -13.80 2.02 -6.28
N MET A 149 -14.60 3.00 -5.87
CA MET A 149 -15.85 2.78 -5.13
C MET A 149 -16.89 1.97 -5.94
N TYR A 150 -16.86 2.05 -7.27
CA TYR A 150 -17.73 1.24 -8.12
C TYR A 150 -17.18 -0.18 -8.32
N ASP A 151 -15.96 -0.29 -8.86
CA ASP A 151 -15.35 -1.56 -9.27
C ASP A 151 -13.83 -1.46 -9.18
N HIS A 152 -13.24 -2.17 -8.22
CA HIS A 152 -11.80 -2.21 -8.03
C HIS A 152 -11.04 -2.69 -9.29
N SER A 153 -11.62 -3.62 -10.06
CA SER A 153 -10.98 -4.15 -11.28
C SER A 153 -10.89 -3.09 -12.38
N LEU A 154 -11.90 -2.20 -12.44
CA LEU A 154 -11.95 -1.08 -13.36
C LEU A 154 -10.92 -0.02 -12.97
N ALA A 155 -10.85 0.33 -11.67
CA ALA A 155 -9.89 1.30 -11.15
C ALA A 155 -8.45 0.86 -11.38
N ILE A 156 -8.09 -0.42 -11.19
CA ILE A 156 -6.73 -0.92 -11.46
C ILE A 156 -6.38 -0.83 -12.93
N LYS A 157 -7.26 -1.31 -13.81
CA LYS A 157 -6.98 -1.35 -15.25
C LYS A 157 -6.68 0.04 -15.79
N ILE A 158 -7.33 1.04 -15.21
CA ILE A 158 -7.15 2.46 -15.50
C ILE A 158 -5.89 3.00 -14.78
N GLY A 159 -5.78 2.81 -13.47
CA GLY A 159 -4.67 3.29 -12.63
C GLY A 159 -3.31 2.79 -13.11
N VAL A 160 -3.17 1.50 -13.38
CA VAL A 160 -1.95 0.90 -13.96
C VAL A 160 -1.64 1.52 -15.33
N HIS A 161 -2.63 1.65 -16.20
CA HIS A 161 -2.41 2.15 -17.55
C HIS A 161 -2.01 3.64 -17.58
N PHE A 162 -2.61 4.48 -16.73
CA PHE A 162 -2.38 5.92 -16.77
C PHE A 162 -1.24 6.39 -15.86
N PHE A 163 -1.01 5.74 -14.72
CA PHE A 163 0.03 6.18 -13.77
C PHE A 163 1.37 5.46 -13.97
N LEU A 164 1.39 4.19 -14.40
CA LEU A 164 2.65 3.49 -14.69
C LEU A 164 3.21 3.80 -16.09
N CYS A 165 2.37 4.04 -17.10
CA CYS A 165 2.87 4.46 -18.43
C CYS A 165 3.37 5.91 -18.43
N CYS A 166 2.84 6.78 -17.57
CA CYS A 166 3.37 8.15 -17.44
C CYS A 166 4.76 8.19 -16.81
N SER A 167 5.11 7.25 -15.92
CA SER A 167 6.46 7.14 -15.35
C SER A 167 7.50 6.67 -16.38
N THR A 168 7.09 6.01 -17.45
CA THR A 168 8.00 5.57 -18.54
C THR A 168 8.08 6.58 -19.69
N ALA A 169 7.08 7.46 -19.84
CA ALA A 169 7.05 8.51 -20.86
C ALA A 169 7.68 9.84 -20.43
N ALA A 170 7.69 10.15 -19.13
CA ALA A 170 8.44 11.28 -18.58
C ALA A 170 9.89 10.82 -18.33
N GLY A 171 10.81 11.19 -19.23
CA GLY A 171 12.20 10.77 -19.21
C GLY A 171 12.86 10.78 -17.82
N VAL A 172 13.64 9.73 -17.59
CA VAL A 172 14.58 9.57 -16.48
C VAL A 172 15.44 10.83 -16.36
N GLY A 173 15.33 11.54 -15.23
CA GLY A 173 16.30 12.54 -14.82
C GLY A 173 15.77 13.96 -14.66
N SER A 174 15.21 14.27 -13.49
CA SER A 174 15.51 15.51 -12.77
C SER A 174 14.74 15.53 -11.44
N PHE A 175 15.41 15.30 -10.32
CA PHE A 175 14.85 15.61 -9.00
C PHE A 175 15.85 16.44 -8.20
N ILE A 176 15.79 17.76 -8.41
CA ILE A 176 16.18 18.80 -7.46
C ILE A 176 14.97 19.74 -7.35
N HIS A 177 14.60 20.09 -6.11
CA HIS A 177 13.43 20.87 -5.70
C HIS A 177 12.96 21.94 -6.69
N THR A 178 11.83 21.69 -7.36
CA THR A 178 10.92 22.65 -7.99
C THR A 178 9.51 22.03 -8.05
N GLU A 179 8.49 22.81 -8.43
CA GLU A 179 7.03 22.49 -8.44
C GLU A 179 6.62 21.10 -8.96
N GLY A 180 7.48 20.42 -9.75
CA GLY A 180 7.28 19.02 -10.18
C GLY A 180 7.35 17.96 -9.07
N ASP A 181 7.88 18.30 -7.88
CA ASP A 181 7.97 17.36 -6.75
C ASP A 181 6.58 17.07 -6.16
N ALA A 182 5.72 18.08 -6.00
CA ALA A 182 4.37 17.90 -5.46
C ALA A 182 3.49 17.04 -6.38
N GLU A 183 3.55 17.28 -7.69
CA GLU A 183 2.84 16.46 -8.68
C GLU A 183 3.30 15.00 -8.64
N ALA A 184 4.61 14.77 -8.60
CA ALA A 184 5.19 13.44 -8.55
C ALA A 184 4.87 12.70 -7.24
N GLU A 185 4.81 13.40 -6.10
CA GLU A 185 4.37 12.82 -4.83
C GLU A 185 2.87 12.46 -4.85
N LEU A 186 2.02 13.33 -5.41
CA LEU A 186 0.59 13.04 -5.55
C LEU A 186 0.34 11.81 -6.45
N ARG A 187 1.06 11.69 -7.57
CA ARG A 187 1.02 10.49 -8.42
C ARG A 187 1.40 9.21 -7.67
N ARG A 188 2.42 9.28 -6.81
CA ARG A 188 2.88 8.15 -5.99
C ARG A 188 1.85 7.74 -4.94
N ILE A 189 1.22 8.71 -4.27
CA ILE A 189 0.12 8.46 -3.33
C ILE A 189 -1.09 7.86 -4.05
N ALA A 190 -1.48 8.41 -5.20
CA ALA A 190 -2.57 7.90 -6.03
C ALA A 190 -2.38 6.44 -6.40
N LEU A 191 -1.18 6.09 -6.86
CA LEU A 191 -0.85 4.72 -7.23
C LEU A 191 -0.98 3.77 -6.04
N LEU A 192 -0.47 4.16 -4.87
CA LEU A 192 -0.57 3.35 -3.66
C LEU A 192 -2.02 3.14 -3.23
N ASP A 193 -2.83 4.18 -3.21
CA ASP A 193 -4.22 4.08 -2.77
C ASP A 193 -5.00 3.14 -3.71
N CYS A 194 -4.75 3.21 -5.02
CA CYS A 194 -5.37 2.31 -5.99
C CYS A 194 -5.00 0.84 -5.79
N ILE A 195 -3.72 0.57 -5.51
CA ILE A 195 -3.26 -0.79 -5.26
C ILE A 195 -3.77 -1.26 -3.90
N GLY A 196 -3.74 -0.37 -2.90
CA GLY A 196 -4.12 -0.60 -1.52
C GLY A 196 -5.58 -0.97 -1.36
N VAL A 197 -6.48 -0.48 -2.21
CA VAL A 197 -7.89 -0.86 -2.20
C VAL A 197 -8.12 -2.33 -2.60
N TYR A 198 -7.20 -2.96 -3.35
CA TYR A 198 -7.38 -4.32 -3.88
C TYR A 198 -6.45 -5.37 -3.28
N ASP A 199 -5.15 -5.09 -3.33
CA ASP A 199 -4.13 -6.02 -2.85
C ASP A 199 -3.23 -5.27 -1.87
N HIS A 200 -3.65 -5.33 -0.60
CA HIS A 200 -2.87 -4.80 0.49
C HIS A 200 -1.46 -5.41 0.55
N SER A 201 -1.27 -6.67 0.14
CA SER A 201 0.06 -7.27 0.14
C SER A 201 0.97 -6.62 -0.90
N LEU A 202 0.46 -6.41 -2.11
CA LEU A 202 1.19 -5.73 -3.17
C LEU A 202 1.51 -4.27 -2.80
N ALA A 203 0.54 -3.54 -2.25
CA ALA A 203 0.72 -2.17 -1.78
C ALA A 203 1.85 -2.11 -0.72
N ILE A 204 1.85 -3.03 0.24
CA ILE A 204 2.89 -3.10 1.27
C ILE A 204 4.25 -3.49 0.68
N LYS A 205 4.33 -4.43 -0.29
CA LYS A 205 5.62 -4.76 -0.94
C LYS A 205 6.22 -3.57 -1.67
N ILE A 206 5.42 -2.86 -2.46
CA ILE A 206 5.81 -1.62 -3.13
C ILE A 206 6.26 -0.59 -2.09
N GLY A 207 5.50 -0.45 -1.01
CA GLY A 207 5.83 0.54 0.00
C GLY A 207 7.08 0.25 0.81
N VAL A 208 7.37 -1.01 1.11
CA VAL A 208 8.64 -1.39 1.73
C VAL A 208 9.82 -1.03 0.81
N HIS A 209 9.70 -1.31 -0.47
CA HIS A 209 10.78 -1.07 -1.42
C HIS A 209 10.98 0.43 -1.75
N PHE A 210 9.95 1.10 -2.24
CA PHE A 210 10.09 2.48 -2.71
C PHE A 210 9.98 3.50 -1.57
N PHE A 211 9.02 3.34 -0.65
CA PHE A 211 8.76 4.35 0.38
C PHE A 211 9.59 4.17 1.64
N LEU A 212 9.96 2.96 2.03
CA LEU A 212 10.85 2.77 3.20
C LEU A 212 12.31 2.74 2.77
N TRP A 213 12.71 1.77 1.95
CA TRP A 213 14.10 1.66 1.47
C TRP A 213 14.52 2.86 0.60
N GLY A 214 13.76 3.17 -0.45
CA GLY A 214 14.08 4.27 -1.36
C GLY A 214 14.10 5.64 -0.67
N SER A 215 13.09 5.94 0.15
CA SER A 215 13.05 7.20 0.91
C SER A 215 14.15 7.29 1.97
N ALA A 216 14.55 6.18 2.61
CA ALA A 216 15.68 6.22 3.54
C ALA A 216 16.96 6.62 2.82
N ILE A 217 17.23 6.10 1.63
CA ILE A 217 18.37 6.54 0.80
C ILE A 217 18.21 8.02 0.42
N LYS A 218 17.02 8.43 -0.03
CA LYS A 218 16.74 9.82 -0.46
C LYS A 218 16.92 10.83 0.67
N PHE A 219 16.36 10.55 1.86
CA PHE A 219 16.25 11.52 2.96
C PHE A 219 17.29 11.35 4.07
N LEU A 220 17.97 10.22 4.17
CA LEU A 220 19.05 10.01 5.14
C LEU A 220 20.42 9.92 4.45
N GLY A 221 20.45 9.67 3.14
CA GLY A 221 21.68 9.64 2.35
C GLY A 221 22.05 11.00 1.77
N THR A 222 23.34 11.16 1.50
CA THR A 222 23.92 12.24 0.69
C THR A 222 24.04 11.84 -0.79
N LYS A 223 24.52 12.76 -1.65
CA LYS A 223 24.70 12.53 -3.10
C LYS A 223 25.37 11.20 -3.46
N ARG A 224 26.40 10.77 -2.69
CA ARG A 224 27.09 9.47 -2.92
C ARG A 224 26.15 8.28 -2.86
N HIS A 225 25.11 8.35 -2.03
CA HIS A 225 24.11 7.30 -1.88
C HIS A 225 23.08 7.36 -3.01
N HIS A 226 22.67 8.58 -3.36
CA HIS A 226 21.73 8.82 -4.44
C HIS A 226 22.26 8.28 -5.76
N ASP A 227 23.49 8.65 -6.10
CA ASP A 227 24.19 8.22 -7.31
C ASP A 227 24.37 6.69 -7.37
N LYS A 228 24.54 6.04 -6.21
CA LYS A 228 24.85 4.61 -6.12
C LYS A 228 23.61 3.72 -6.13
N TRP A 229 22.50 4.13 -5.53
CA TRP A 229 21.38 3.21 -5.26
C TRP A 229 20.01 3.64 -5.80
N LEU A 230 19.75 4.92 -6.05
CA LEU A 230 18.38 5.34 -6.43
C LEU A 230 17.97 4.84 -7.81
N SER A 231 18.82 4.98 -8.82
CA SER A 231 18.53 4.49 -10.17
C SER A 231 18.32 2.96 -10.20
N ASP A 232 19.16 2.21 -9.49
CA ASP A 232 19.03 0.75 -9.43
C ASP A 232 17.81 0.29 -8.64
N THR A 233 17.38 1.08 -7.64
CA THR A 233 16.12 0.89 -6.92
C THR A 233 14.93 1.13 -7.85
N GLU A 234 14.93 2.23 -8.60
CA GLU A 234 13.85 2.58 -9.54
C GLU A 234 13.68 1.54 -10.65
N ASN A 235 14.80 1.04 -11.18
CA ASN A 235 14.81 0.02 -12.23
C ASN A 235 14.69 -1.41 -11.70
N TYR A 236 14.47 -1.59 -10.39
CA TYR A 236 14.30 -2.87 -9.73
C TYR A 236 15.48 -3.84 -9.89
N VAL A 237 16.66 -3.31 -10.20
CA VAL A 237 17.94 -4.04 -10.20
C VAL A 237 18.32 -4.38 -8.76
N ILE A 238 18.14 -3.41 -7.86
CA ILE A 238 18.26 -3.62 -6.42
C ILE A 238 16.86 -3.72 -5.82
N LYS A 239 16.61 -4.84 -5.14
CA LYS A 239 15.41 -5.07 -4.33
C LYS A 239 15.75 -4.78 -2.88
N GLY A 240 15.12 -3.76 -2.31
CA GLY A 240 15.46 -3.23 -0.99
C GLY A 240 14.37 -3.45 0.07
N CYS A 241 14.77 -3.70 1.31
CA CYS A 241 13.88 -3.72 2.48
C CYS A 241 14.38 -2.82 3.63
N PHE A 242 13.60 -2.72 4.71
CA PHE A 242 13.81 -1.77 5.79
C PHE A 242 13.83 -2.47 7.16
N SER A 243 15.03 -2.67 7.70
CA SER A 243 15.29 -3.45 8.92
C SER A 243 15.49 -2.56 10.15
N MET A 244 14.37 -2.07 10.69
CA MET A 244 14.36 -1.29 11.93
C MET A 244 13.93 -2.15 13.12
N THR A 245 12.71 -2.67 13.09
CA THR A 245 12.08 -3.45 14.16
C THR A 245 12.88 -4.70 14.52
N GLU A 246 12.96 -4.95 15.81
CA GLU A 246 13.54 -6.17 16.39
C GLU A 246 12.50 -6.94 17.19
N LEU A 247 12.77 -8.22 17.47
CA LEU A 247 11.87 -9.04 18.27
C LEU A 247 11.59 -8.41 19.66
N GLY A 248 12.61 -7.84 20.31
CA GLY A 248 12.48 -7.17 21.59
C GLY A 248 12.00 -5.72 21.51
N HIS A 249 12.14 -5.07 20.34
CA HIS A 249 12.00 -3.61 20.20
C HIS A 249 11.22 -3.23 18.93
N GLY A 250 9.94 -2.90 19.10
CA GLY A 250 9.09 -2.29 18.07
C GLY A 250 8.95 -0.77 18.27
N SER A 251 8.13 -0.37 19.24
CA SER A 251 7.85 1.05 19.52
C SER A 251 9.06 1.80 20.07
N ASN A 252 9.85 1.16 20.93
CA ASN A 252 11.05 1.75 21.52
C ASN A 252 12.27 1.54 20.61
N VAL A 253 12.30 2.23 19.46
CA VAL A 253 13.41 2.14 18.50
C VAL A 253 14.74 2.62 19.09
N ARG A 254 14.72 3.51 20.10
CA ARG A 254 15.95 3.90 20.82
C ARG A 254 16.63 2.74 21.53
N GLY A 255 15.85 1.73 21.91
CA GLY A 255 16.33 0.57 22.65
C GLY A 255 16.76 -0.61 21.79
N ILE A 256 16.78 -0.49 20.45
CA ILE A 256 17.23 -1.59 19.60
C ILE A 256 18.64 -2.06 19.99
N GLU A 257 18.89 -3.34 19.83
CA GLU A 257 20.05 -4.05 20.36
C GLU A 257 21.06 -4.42 19.26
N THR A 258 20.68 -4.41 17.97
CA THR A 258 21.66 -4.60 16.87
C THR A 258 22.75 -3.55 16.96
N VAL A 259 24.02 -3.96 16.90
CA VAL A 259 25.18 -3.08 17.08
C VAL A 259 25.92 -2.92 15.75
N ALA A 260 26.40 -1.72 15.46
CA ALA A 260 27.34 -1.43 14.39
C ALA A 260 28.60 -0.80 15.01
N THR A 261 29.70 -1.55 15.09
CA THR A 261 30.97 -1.05 15.64
C THR A 261 31.90 -0.59 14.52
N TYR A 262 32.40 0.63 14.58
CA TYR A 262 33.37 1.13 13.59
C TYR A 262 34.78 0.56 13.83
N ASP A 263 35.32 -0.10 12.81
CA ASP A 263 36.70 -0.62 12.78
C ASP A 263 37.58 0.33 11.96
N ILE A 264 38.36 1.17 12.65
CA ILE A 264 39.24 2.18 12.05
C ILE A 264 40.28 1.55 11.11
N LYS A 265 40.73 0.32 11.39
CA LYS A 265 41.81 -0.34 10.62
C LYS A 265 41.35 -0.69 9.21
N THR A 266 40.12 -1.16 9.10
CA THR A 266 39.51 -1.59 7.84
C THR A 266 38.60 -0.54 7.22
N ARG A 267 38.21 0.49 7.99
CA ARG A 267 37.24 1.54 7.62
C ARG A 267 35.89 0.94 7.25
N GLU A 268 35.44 0.03 8.10
CA GLU A 268 34.17 -0.69 7.97
C GLU A 268 33.39 -0.63 9.28
N PHE A 269 32.09 -0.80 9.18
CA PHE A 269 31.22 -1.11 10.31
C PHE A 269 31.06 -2.62 10.41
N VAL A 270 31.30 -3.16 11.61
CA VAL A 270 30.98 -4.55 11.94
C VAL A 270 29.59 -4.57 12.55
N ILE A 271 28.62 -5.10 11.81
CA ILE A 271 27.21 -5.18 12.24
C ILE A 271 26.92 -6.57 12.82
N ASN A 272 26.38 -6.60 14.03
CA ASN A 272 26.11 -7.84 14.75
C ASN A 272 24.76 -7.81 15.49
N THR A 273 24.09 -8.95 15.49
CA THR A 273 22.90 -9.27 16.29
C THR A 273 23.37 -9.97 17.58
N PRO A 274 23.44 -9.28 18.74
CA PRO A 274 24.08 -9.82 19.95
C PRO A 274 23.27 -10.91 20.67
N CYS A 275 21.95 -10.94 20.48
CA CYS A 275 21.03 -11.84 21.15
C CYS A 275 19.78 -12.08 20.29
N GLU A 276 18.97 -13.06 20.67
CA GLU A 276 17.76 -13.43 19.91
C GLU A 276 16.71 -12.32 19.89
N SER A 277 16.61 -11.50 20.94
CA SER A 277 15.72 -10.33 20.97
C SER A 277 16.13 -9.25 19.98
N ALA A 278 17.41 -9.19 19.62
CA ALA A 278 17.96 -8.22 18.66
C ALA A 278 17.76 -8.64 17.19
N GLN A 279 17.23 -9.83 16.92
CA GLN A 279 16.97 -10.24 15.53
C GLN A 279 16.04 -9.20 14.89
N LYS A 280 16.33 -8.80 13.66
CA LYS A 280 15.40 -7.97 12.90
C LYS A 280 14.16 -8.78 12.63
N TYR A 281 12.98 -8.20 12.83
CA TYR A 281 11.72 -8.93 12.86
C TYR A 281 10.62 -8.17 12.13
N TRP A 282 9.75 -8.89 11.41
CA TRP A 282 8.73 -8.35 10.50
C TRP A 282 9.26 -7.61 9.26
N ILE A 283 10.47 -7.92 8.79
CA ILE A 283 11.08 -7.17 7.69
C ILE A 283 10.46 -7.59 6.36
N GLY A 284 9.54 -6.78 5.83
CA GLY A 284 8.85 -7.07 4.56
C GLY A 284 9.84 -7.26 3.40
N GLY A 285 9.65 -8.31 2.60
CA GLY A 285 10.53 -8.62 1.47
C GLY A 285 11.83 -9.33 1.86
N ALA A 286 12.19 -9.40 3.15
CA ALA A 286 13.48 -9.96 3.54
C ALA A 286 13.55 -11.47 3.39
N ALA A 287 12.43 -12.20 3.56
CA ALA A 287 12.45 -13.65 3.55
C ALA A 287 12.88 -14.22 2.20
N ASN A 288 12.42 -13.64 1.08
CA ASN A 288 12.67 -14.18 -0.25
C ASN A 288 13.23 -13.17 -1.26
N HIS A 289 12.79 -11.91 -1.25
CA HIS A 289 12.99 -11.04 -2.42
C HIS A 289 14.10 -9.97 -2.30
N ALA A 290 14.36 -9.48 -1.09
CA ALA A 290 15.26 -8.34 -0.90
C ALA A 290 16.73 -8.76 -1.03
N THR A 291 17.45 -8.03 -1.89
CA THR A 291 18.90 -8.13 -2.09
C THR A 291 19.67 -7.25 -1.11
N HIS A 292 19.07 -6.14 -0.70
CA HIS A 292 19.67 -5.15 0.19
C HIS A 292 18.68 -4.75 1.29
N THR A 293 19.20 -4.25 2.39
CA THR A 293 18.39 -3.71 3.49
C THR A 293 19.01 -2.43 4.03
N ILE A 294 18.16 -1.51 4.49
CA ILE A 294 18.58 -0.50 5.46
C ILE A 294 18.60 -1.20 6.83
N VAL A 295 19.74 -1.26 7.49
CA VAL A 295 19.86 -1.76 8.87
C VAL A 295 19.90 -0.57 9.81
N PHE A 296 18.98 -0.52 10.78
CA PHE A 296 19.12 0.38 11.93
C PHE A 296 19.88 -0.34 13.04
N ALA A 297 20.93 0.28 13.57
CA ALA A 297 21.77 -0.29 14.61
C ALA A 297 22.32 0.80 15.55
N GLN A 298 22.65 0.42 16.78
CA GLN A 298 23.41 1.24 17.73
C GLN A 298 24.83 1.42 17.20
N LEU A 299 25.21 2.65 16.87
CA LEU A 299 26.54 2.96 16.37
C LEU A 299 27.53 3.07 17.53
N HIS A 300 28.55 2.23 17.53
CA HIS A 300 29.63 2.27 18.50
C HIS A 300 30.95 2.69 17.85
N ILE A 301 31.61 3.70 18.43
CA ILE A 301 32.89 4.23 17.97
C ILE A 301 33.80 4.41 19.19
N ASN A 302 34.97 3.77 19.17
CA ASN A 302 35.96 3.87 20.27
C ASN A 302 35.34 3.64 21.68
N GLY A 303 34.41 2.68 21.78
CA GLY A 303 33.73 2.33 23.03
C GLY A 303 32.58 3.26 23.45
N ARG A 304 32.27 4.31 22.67
CA ARG A 304 31.11 5.19 22.89
C ARG A 304 29.94 4.78 22.00
N ASN A 305 28.73 4.82 22.54
CA ASN A 305 27.49 4.63 21.77
C ASN A 305 26.97 5.99 21.31
N GLU A 306 26.92 6.20 19.99
CA GLU A 306 26.41 7.42 19.34
C GLU A 306 24.91 7.34 19.01
N GLY A 307 24.27 6.23 19.38
CA GLY A 307 22.85 5.96 19.21
C GLY A 307 22.53 5.32 17.85
N VAL A 308 21.23 5.31 17.53
CA VAL A 308 20.70 4.62 16.35
C VAL A 308 21.07 5.32 15.05
N HIS A 309 21.67 4.57 14.13
CA HIS A 309 22.04 5.00 12.78
C HIS A 309 21.57 3.99 11.73
N ALA A 310 21.49 4.44 10.47
CA ALA A 310 21.02 3.65 9.34
C ALA A 310 22.16 3.33 8.36
N PHE A 311 22.28 2.06 7.97
CA PHE A 311 23.34 1.55 7.10
C PHE A 311 22.74 0.79 5.93
N VAL A 312 23.32 0.93 4.74
CA VAL A 312 23.00 0.05 3.61
C VAL A 312 23.82 -1.23 3.72
N ALA A 313 23.16 -2.39 3.80
CA ALA A 313 23.82 -3.69 3.77
C ALA A 313 23.25 -4.57 2.64
N GLN A 314 24.13 -5.27 1.93
CA GLN A 314 23.74 -6.33 1.00
C GLN A 314 23.45 -7.61 1.79
N ILE A 315 22.30 -8.22 1.54
CA ILE A 315 21.84 -9.44 2.21
C ILE A 315 21.72 -10.64 1.27
N ARG A 316 21.66 -10.42 -0.05
CA ARG A 316 21.78 -11.47 -1.07
C ARG A 316 22.70 -11.07 -2.20
N ASP A 317 23.33 -12.06 -2.80
CA ASP A 317 24.10 -11.91 -4.04
C ASP A 317 23.19 -11.77 -5.28
N GLU A 318 23.81 -11.65 -6.45
CA GLU A 318 23.12 -11.55 -7.75
C GLU A 318 22.36 -12.83 -8.16
N HIS A 319 22.64 -13.95 -7.50
CA HIS A 319 21.96 -15.23 -7.68
C HIS A 319 20.91 -15.49 -6.58
N GLU A 320 20.59 -14.46 -5.79
CA GLU A 320 19.61 -14.47 -4.70
C GLU A 320 19.99 -15.37 -3.51
N ASN A 321 21.25 -15.80 -3.40
CA ASN A 321 21.74 -16.51 -2.23
C ASN A 321 21.99 -15.54 -1.08
N VAL A 322 21.66 -15.95 0.14
CA VAL A 322 21.95 -15.16 1.34
C VAL A 322 23.46 -14.98 1.52
N MET A 323 23.89 -13.74 1.74
CA MET A 323 25.32 -13.42 1.92
C MET A 323 25.91 -14.17 3.13
N PRO A 324 27.22 -14.50 3.12
CA PRO A 324 27.87 -15.14 4.26
C PRO A 324 27.67 -14.36 5.57
N ASN A 325 27.56 -15.09 6.67
CA ASN A 325 27.34 -14.55 8.02
C ASN A 325 26.01 -13.79 8.20
N ILE A 326 25.04 -14.00 7.31
CA ILE A 326 23.67 -13.55 7.48
C ILE A 326 22.77 -14.78 7.55
N GLN A 327 21.87 -14.78 8.52
CA GLN A 327 20.79 -15.76 8.59
C GLN A 327 19.48 -15.03 8.32
N ILE A 328 18.63 -15.64 7.48
CA ILE A 328 17.28 -15.15 7.19
C ILE A 328 16.30 -16.29 7.38
N ALA A 329 15.17 -16.00 8.04
CA ALA A 329 14.06 -16.95 8.18
C ALA A 329 12.73 -16.25 7.90
N ASP A 330 11.76 -16.97 7.33
CA ASP A 330 10.40 -16.45 7.20
C ASP A 330 9.74 -16.30 8.59
N CYS A 331 8.91 -15.27 8.74
CA CYS A 331 8.00 -15.12 9.88
C CYS A 331 6.82 -16.12 9.81
N GLY A 332 6.54 -16.67 8.63
CA GLY A 332 5.49 -17.64 8.40
C GLY A 332 4.12 -17.01 8.18
N HIS A 333 3.08 -17.78 8.49
CA HIS A 333 1.70 -17.37 8.26
C HIS A 333 1.30 -16.19 9.16
N LYS A 334 0.60 -15.22 8.58
CA LYS A 334 0.11 -14.01 9.25
C LYS A 334 -1.41 -13.95 9.17
N ILE A 335 -2.04 -13.22 10.08
CA ILE A 335 -3.49 -12.95 10.06
C ILE A 335 -3.96 -12.30 8.73
N GLY A 336 -3.09 -11.55 8.07
CA GLY A 336 -3.32 -10.94 6.76
C GLY A 336 -1.98 -10.61 6.08
N LEU A 337 -2.04 -9.97 4.90
CA LEU A 337 -0.85 -9.58 4.13
C LEU A 337 0.09 -10.76 3.80
N ASN A 338 -0.45 -11.96 3.57
CA ASN A 338 0.35 -13.17 3.33
C ASN A 338 1.16 -13.12 2.02
N GLY A 339 0.86 -12.21 1.10
CA GLY A 339 1.70 -11.96 -0.09
C GLY A 339 3.01 -11.21 0.23
N VAL A 340 3.13 -10.62 1.43
CA VAL A 340 4.35 -10.00 1.93
C VAL A 340 5.18 -11.06 2.64
N ASP A 341 6.38 -11.29 2.14
CA ASP A 341 7.34 -12.24 2.69
C ASP A 341 8.16 -11.58 3.81
N ASN A 342 7.51 -11.34 4.94
CA ASN A 342 8.17 -10.78 6.13
C ASN A 342 9.21 -11.77 6.64
N GLY A 343 10.46 -11.32 6.72
CA GLY A 343 11.57 -12.09 7.22
C GLY A 343 12.07 -11.64 8.58
N ARG A 344 12.86 -12.52 9.17
CA ARG A 344 13.70 -12.32 10.34
C ARG A 344 15.14 -12.34 9.89
N ILE A 345 15.98 -11.45 10.40
CA ILE A 345 17.39 -11.35 9.99
C ILE A 345 18.30 -11.32 11.22
N TRP A 346 19.35 -12.16 11.19
CA TRP A 346 20.46 -12.12 12.14
C TRP A 346 21.73 -11.80 11.37
N PHE A 347 22.51 -10.86 11.90
CA PHE A 347 23.81 -10.50 11.38
C PHE A 347 24.88 -11.06 12.31
N ASN A 348 25.83 -11.81 11.77
CA ASN A 348 26.97 -12.33 12.52
C ASN A 348 28.25 -11.60 12.09
N ASN A 349 28.52 -10.45 12.70
CA ASN A 349 29.71 -9.65 12.43
C ASN A 349 29.96 -9.37 10.94
N ILE A 350 28.91 -9.00 10.20
CA ILE A 350 29.06 -8.62 8.78
C ILE A 350 29.84 -7.32 8.66
N ARG A 351 30.62 -7.17 7.60
CA ARG A 351 31.42 -5.98 7.33
C ARG A 351 30.71 -5.13 6.28
N VAL A 352 30.45 -3.87 6.63
CA VAL A 352 29.79 -2.89 5.79
C VAL A 352 30.74 -1.70 5.60
N PRO A 353 31.06 -1.30 4.35
CA PRO A 353 31.94 -0.16 4.10
C PRO A 353 31.46 1.11 4.81
N ARG A 354 32.38 1.95 5.29
CA ARG A 354 32.05 3.22 5.98
C ARG A 354 31.10 4.09 5.16
N GLU A 355 31.28 4.12 3.84
CA GLU A 355 30.50 4.91 2.91
C GLU A 355 29.03 4.48 2.80
N ASN A 356 28.67 3.30 3.33
CA ASN A 356 27.29 2.83 3.38
C ASN A 356 26.50 3.34 4.61
N LEU A 357 27.13 4.09 5.53
CA LEU A 357 26.41 4.86 6.54
C LEU A 357 25.63 6.00 5.85
N LEU A 358 24.31 6.03 6.03
CA LEU A 358 23.45 7.10 5.54
C LEU A 358 23.70 8.37 6.37
N ASN A 359 24.55 9.25 5.82
CA ASN A 359 25.26 10.26 6.58
C ASN A 359 24.75 11.71 6.42
N LEU A 360 23.46 11.92 6.10
CA LEU A 360 22.95 13.28 5.89
C LEU A 360 23.06 14.16 7.14
N VAL A 361 22.78 13.60 8.31
CA VAL A 361 22.75 14.35 9.59
C VAL A 361 23.96 14.07 10.48
N ALA A 362 24.61 12.92 10.33
CA ALA A 362 25.81 12.54 11.06
C ALA A 362 26.69 11.60 10.24
N ASP A 363 28.00 11.74 10.37
CA ASP A 363 29.00 10.95 9.65
C ASP A 363 30.11 10.46 10.58
N VAL A 364 30.84 9.47 10.11
CA VAL A 364 32.05 8.96 10.74
C VAL A 364 33.19 9.15 9.76
N LEU A 365 34.17 9.97 10.15
CA LEU A 365 35.37 10.20 9.34
C LEU A 365 36.28 8.95 9.33
N PRO A 366 37.19 8.81 8.35
CA PRO A 366 38.05 7.63 8.25
C PRO A 366 38.87 7.31 9.51
N ASP A 367 39.24 8.33 10.28
CA ASP A 367 39.98 8.23 11.54
C ASP A 367 39.13 7.86 12.77
N GLY A 368 37.80 7.75 12.59
CA GLY A 368 36.86 7.46 13.66
C GLY A 368 36.33 8.69 14.38
N GLN A 369 36.56 9.90 13.88
CA GLN A 369 35.87 11.08 14.40
C GLN A 369 34.39 11.07 14.00
N TYR A 370 33.51 11.16 15.00
CA TYR A 370 32.07 11.34 14.79
C TYR A 370 31.77 12.84 14.56
N VAL A 371 31.02 13.15 13.52
CA VAL A 371 30.60 14.51 13.17
C VAL A 371 29.10 14.54 12.95
N SER A 372 28.44 15.61 13.38
CA SER A 372 26.98 15.75 13.25
C SER A 372 26.64 17.19 12.90
N THR A 373 25.63 17.39 12.05
CA THR A 373 25.05 18.71 11.79
C THR A 373 23.95 19.07 12.80
N ILE A 374 23.53 18.11 13.63
CA ILE A 374 22.55 18.26 14.69
C ILE A 374 23.21 17.88 16.02
N ASP A 375 23.45 18.87 16.88
CA ASP A 375 24.12 18.66 18.16
C ASP A 375 23.25 17.83 19.12
N ASP A 376 21.97 18.17 19.22
CA ASP A 376 21.03 17.52 20.12
C ASP A 376 20.73 16.07 19.69
N PRO A 377 21.04 15.05 20.52
CA PRO A 377 20.82 13.65 20.18
C PRO A 377 19.34 13.30 19.93
N ASP A 378 18.42 13.98 20.62
CA ASP A 378 16.99 13.70 20.49
C ASP A 378 16.43 14.19 19.15
N GLN A 379 16.81 15.40 18.74
CA GLN A 379 16.50 15.94 17.41
C GLN A 379 17.14 15.11 16.29
N ARG A 380 18.38 14.67 16.48
CA ARG A 380 19.07 13.80 15.51
C ARG A 380 18.34 12.47 15.35
N PHE A 381 17.93 11.85 16.45
CA PHE A 381 17.12 10.63 16.41
C PHE A 381 15.78 10.85 15.72
N ALA A 382 15.09 11.96 15.98
CA ALA A 382 13.83 12.30 15.30
C ALA A 382 14.01 12.45 13.78
N ALA A 383 15.13 13.01 13.33
CA ALA A 383 15.45 13.13 11.90
C ALA A 383 15.56 11.75 11.21
N PHE A 384 16.17 10.76 11.88
CA PHE A 384 16.25 9.38 11.37
C PHE A 384 14.88 8.68 11.24
N LEU A 385 13.88 9.13 12.00
CA LEU A 385 12.51 8.60 11.91
C LEU A 385 11.64 9.31 10.86
N SER A 386 12.14 10.39 10.23
CA SER A 386 11.37 11.17 9.26
C SER A 386 10.77 10.39 8.10
N PRO A 387 11.40 9.32 7.53
CA PRO A 387 10.78 8.56 6.43
C PRO A 387 9.46 7.87 6.82
N LEU A 388 9.21 7.65 8.12
CA LEU A 388 7.98 7.01 8.61
C LEU A 388 6.77 7.96 8.56
N THR A 389 6.98 9.27 8.46
CA THR A 389 5.89 10.27 8.51
C THR A 389 4.96 10.16 7.31
N LEU A 390 5.50 9.99 6.11
CA LEU A 390 4.69 9.89 4.89
C LEU A 390 3.79 8.64 4.92
N GLY A 391 4.32 7.51 5.40
CA GLY A 391 3.54 6.29 5.60
C GLY A 391 2.37 6.47 6.57
N ARG A 392 2.56 7.24 7.67
CA ARG A 392 1.48 7.51 8.64
C ARG A 392 0.33 8.30 8.04
N VAL A 393 0.63 9.30 7.20
CA VAL A 393 -0.39 10.07 6.49
C VAL A 393 -1.17 9.17 5.53
N ASN A 394 -0.47 8.34 4.74
CA ASN A 394 -1.10 7.43 3.79
C ASN A 394 -1.98 6.37 4.47
N ILE A 395 -1.58 5.83 5.62
CA ILE A 395 -2.40 4.87 6.39
C ILE A 395 -3.72 5.51 6.85
N ALA A 396 -3.67 6.74 7.38
CA ALA A 396 -4.88 7.43 7.83
C ALA A 396 -5.86 7.68 6.68
N VAL A 397 -5.33 8.07 5.51
CA VAL A 397 -6.10 8.28 4.28
C VAL A 397 -6.76 6.97 3.83
N ASN A 398 -6.00 5.87 3.72
CA ASN A 398 -6.52 4.56 3.34
C ASN A 398 -7.58 4.03 4.33
N ALA A 399 -7.39 4.24 5.63
CA ALA A 399 -8.35 3.81 6.65
C ALA A 399 -9.71 4.49 6.48
N VAL A 400 -9.72 5.80 6.17
CA VAL A 400 -10.97 6.53 5.88
C VAL A 400 -11.63 5.99 4.62
N TYR A 401 -10.88 5.71 3.57
CA TYR A 401 -11.44 5.22 2.31
C TYR A 401 -12.03 3.82 2.44
N ILE A 402 -11.29 2.88 3.03
CA ILE A 402 -11.78 1.52 3.27
C ILE A 402 -13.04 1.56 4.15
N SER A 403 -13.07 2.44 5.16
CA SER A 403 -14.25 2.61 6.01
C SER A 403 -15.46 3.15 5.23
N LYS A 404 -15.26 4.14 4.34
CA LYS A 404 -16.31 4.65 3.45
C LYS A 404 -16.87 3.54 2.56
N GLU A 405 -16.01 2.75 1.93
CA GLU A 405 -16.41 1.66 1.04
C GLU A 405 -17.19 0.57 1.78
N ILE A 406 -16.71 0.13 2.95
CA ILE A 406 -17.39 -0.88 3.75
C ILE A 406 -18.75 -0.38 4.21
N CYS A 407 -18.82 0.82 4.79
CA CYS A 407 -20.10 1.39 5.25
C CYS A 407 -21.10 1.60 4.11
N ALA A 408 -20.63 1.96 2.91
CA ALA A 408 -21.49 2.12 1.74
C ALA A 408 -21.92 0.78 1.12
N SER A 409 -21.11 -0.27 1.22
CA SER A 409 -21.37 -1.60 0.62
C SER A 409 -22.34 -2.46 1.43
N PHE A 410 -22.63 -2.09 2.69
CA PHE A 410 -23.66 -2.71 3.53
C PHE A 410 -25.07 -2.12 3.32
N HIS A 411 -25.23 -1.26 2.32
CA HIS A 411 -26.51 -0.71 1.82
C HIS A 411 -26.72 -1.16 0.37
#